data_AF-A0A7V5K912-F1
#
_entry.id   AF-A0A7V5K912-F1
#
_cell.length_a   1.000
_cell.length_b   1.000
_cell.length_c   1.000
_cell.angle_alpha   90.00
_cell.angle_beta   90.00
_cell.angle_gamma   90.00
#
_symmetry.space_group_name_H-M   'P 1'
#
loop_
_entity.id
_entity.type
_entity.pdbx_description
1 polymer ?
#
loop_
_entity_poly.entity_id
_entity_poly.type
_entity_poly.pdbx_seq_one_letter_code
_entity_poly.pdbx_strand_id
1 'polypeptide(L)'
;MTGNNHEYRKPALLDKIIRYCLENKLVVILVTLLFIGWGIIVAPFDWDITSLPRDPVPVDAIPDIGENQQIVFTEWMGRSPQDVEDQIT
;
A
#
# COMPACT_ATOMS: atom_id res chain seq x y z
N MET A 1 -18.18 15.96 -53.91
CA MET A 1 -17.92 16.98 -52.86
C MET A 1 -18.56 16.45 -51.57
N THR A 2 -17.82 15.68 -50.78
CA THR A 2 -18.33 15.16 -49.50
C THR A 2 -17.40 15.70 -48.43
N GLY A 3 -17.81 16.81 -47.81
CA GLY A 3 -17.10 17.41 -46.69
C GLY A 3 -17.33 16.56 -45.45
N ASN A 4 -16.28 15.91 -44.95
CA ASN A 4 -16.32 15.27 -43.65
C ASN A 4 -16.40 16.37 -42.58
N ASN A 5 -17.55 16.46 -41.92
CA ASN A 5 -17.73 17.27 -40.73
C ASN A 5 -16.96 16.58 -39.59
N HIS A 6 -15.69 16.95 -39.40
CA HIS A 6 -14.98 16.59 -38.18
C HIS A 6 -15.65 17.34 -37.02
N GLU A 7 -16.53 16.65 -36.32
CA GLU A 7 -17.22 17.17 -35.15
C GLU A 7 -16.17 17.55 -34.10
N TYR A 8 -16.10 18.84 -33.79
CA TYR A 8 -15.14 19.36 -32.82
C TYR A 8 -15.53 18.88 -31.42
N ARG A 9 -14.91 17.79 -30.96
CA ARG A 9 -15.08 17.30 -29.58
C ARG A 9 -14.50 18.34 -28.62
N LYS A 10 -15.33 18.88 -27.73
CA LYS A 10 -14.84 19.72 -26.63
C LYS A 10 -13.79 18.94 -25.83
N PRO A 11 -12.63 19.54 -25.51
CA PRO A 11 -11.57 18.82 -24.81
C PRO A 11 -12.08 18.35 -23.45
N ALA A 12 -12.01 17.04 -23.24
CA ALA A 12 -12.37 16.42 -21.97
C ALA A 12 -11.36 16.82 -20.89
N LEU A 13 -11.72 16.63 -19.62
CA LEU A 13 -10.82 16.90 -18.50
C LEU A 13 -9.50 16.12 -18.64
N LEU A 14 -9.59 14.87 -19.11
CA LEU A 14 -8.44 14.02 -19.39
C LEU A 14 -7.49 14.63 -20.44
N ASP A 15 -8.05 15.18 -21.52
CA ASP A 15 -7.27 15.84 -22.58
C ASP A 15 -6.50 17.04 -22.03
N LYS A 16 -7.10 17.79 -21.09
CA LYS A 16 -6.45 18.92 -20.41
C LYS A 16 -5.32 18.47 -19.49
N ILE A 17 -5.51 17.38 -18.74
CA ILE A 17 -4.48 16.83 -17.85
C ILE A 17 -3.29 16.31 -18.66
N ILE A 18 -3.55 15.51 -19.72
CA ILE A 18 -2.50 15.00 -20.60
C ILE A 18 -1.74 16.17 -21.23
N ARG A 19 -2.44 17.19 -21.72
CA ARG A 19 -1.82 18.38 -22.30
C ARG A 19 -0.95 19.13 -21.29
N TYR A 20 -1.42 19.29 -20.06
CA TYR A 20 -0.63 19.91 -18.99
C TYR A 20 0.67 19.14 -18.73
N CYS A 21 0.61 17.81 -18.67
CA CYS A 21 1.80 16.96 -18.51
C CYS A 21 2.77 17.08 -19.70
N LEU A 22 2.24 17.21 -20.92
CA LEU A 22 3.05 17.36 -22.14
C LEU A 22 3.73 18.74 -22.24
N GLU A 23 3.04 19.79 -21.80
CA GLU A 23 3.57 21.17 -21.82
C GLU A 23 4.53 21.43 -20.65
N ASN A 24 4.29 20.84 -19.48
CA ASN A 24 5.08 21.05 -18.26
C ASN A 24 6.01 19.87 -17.94
N LYS A 25 6.83 19.46 -18.90
CA LYS A 25 7.72 18.30 -18.79
C LYS A 25 8.65 18.37 -17.57
N LEU A 26 9.13 19.56 -17.21
CA LEU A 26 9.97 19.75 -16.02
C LEU A 26 9.24 19.35 -14.73
N VAL A 27 7.99 19.78 -14.58
CA VAL A 27 7.18 19.45 -13.39
C VAL A 27 6.97 17.94 -13.32
N VAL A 28 6.63 17.30 -14.44
CA VAL A 28 6.44 15.85 -14.50
C VAL A 28 7.72 15.11 -14.11
N ILE A 29 8.88 15.52 -14.63
CA ILE A 29 10.16 14.91 -14.28
C ILE A 29 10.48 15.08 -12.79
N LEU A 30 10.31 16.28 -12.23
CA LEU A 30 10.57 16.53 -10.81
C LEU A 30 9.66 15.69 -9.90
N VAL A 31 8.37 15.64 -10.21
CA VAL A 31 7.41 14.80 -9.48
C VAL A 31 7.78 13.32 -9.59
N THR A 32 8.19 12.87 -10.78
CA THR A 32 8.63 11.49 -11.00
C THR A 32 9.86 11.15 -10.17
N LEU A 33 10.87 12.03 -10.17
CA LEU A 33 12.08 11.86 -9.36
C LEU A 33 11.78 11.88 -7.87
N LEU A 34 10.84 12.70 -7.43
CA LEU A 34 10.36 12.73 -6.04
C LEU A 34 9.75 11.37 -5.67
N PHE A 35 8.84 10.83 -6.48
CA PHE A 35 8.22 9.54 -6.21
C PHE A 35 9.23 8.38 -6.23
N ILE A 36 10.19 8.41 -7.17
CA ILE A 36 11.28 7.44 -7.19
C ILE A 36 12.08 7.55 -5.88
N GLY A 37 12.59 8.74 -5.54
CA GLY A 37 13.39 8.96 -4.33
C GLY A 37 12.66 8.58 -3.06
N TRP A 38 11.36 8.91 -2.94
CA TRP A 38 10.52 8.47 -1.84
C TRP A 38 10.39 6.94 -1.80
N GLY A 39 10.14 6.32 -2.97
CA GLY A 39 10.08 4.87 -3.11
C GLY A 39 11.36 4.17 -2.66
N ILE A 40 12.54 4.75 -2.94
CA ILE A 40 13.84 4.25 -2.47
C ILE A 40 13.93 4.25 -0.93
N ILE A 41 13.45 5.31 -0.28
CA ILE A 41 13.50 5.46 1.19
C ILE A 41 12.64 4.41 1.89
N VAL A 42 11.47 4.10 1.33
CA VAL A 42 10.48 3.18 1.95
C VAL A 42 10.55 1.75 1.41
N ALA A 43 11.38 1.49 0.40
CA ALA A 43 11.50 0.17 -0.20
C ALA A 43 11.95 -0.86 0.86
N PRO A 44 11.37 -2.07 0.87
CA PRO A 44 11.71 -3.11 1.83
C PRO A 44 13.08 -3.78 1.58
N PHE A 45 13.77 -3.37 0.51
CA PHE A 45 15.07 -3.93 0.11
C PHE A 45 16.22 -3.20 0.81
N ASP A 46 17.26 -3.95 1.19
CA ASP A 46 18.41 -3.41 1.90
C ASP A 46 19.43 -2.78 0.94
N TRP A 47 19.10 -1.60 0.43
CA TRP A 47 20.00 -0.82 -0.42
C TRP A 47 20.95 0.00 0.44
N ASP A 48 22.26 -0.17 0.23
CA ASP A 48 23.31 0.56 0.94
C ASP A 48 23.46 1.99 0.38
N ILE A 49 22.53 2.85 0.76
CA ILE A 49 22.51 4.26 0.37
C ILE A 49 22.86 5.08 1.60
N THR A 50 24.16 5.28 1.81
CA THR A 50 24.74 5.91 3.02
C THR A 50 24.27 7.35 3.27
N SER A 51 23.69 8.03 2.27
CA SER A 51 23.39 9.47 2.32
C SER A 51 21.92 9.82 2.56
N LEU A 52 20.98 8.86 2.56
CA LEU A 52 19.54 9.13 2.69
C LEU A 52 18.96 8.45 3.94
N PRO A 53 17.98 9.06 4.62
CA PRO A 53 17.24 8.41 5.69
C PRO A 53 16.49 7.19 5.13
N ARG A 54 16.42 6.10 5.88
CA ARG A 54 15.72 4.87 5.50
C ARG A 54 14.59 4.56 6.47
N ASP A 55 13.44 4.17 5.92
CA ASP A 55 12.26 3.72 6.67
C ASP A 55 11.53 2.61 5.88
N PRO A 56 12.15 1.42 5.77
CA PRO A 56 11.65 0.34 4.92
C PRO A 56 10.32 -0.21 5.43
N VAL A 57 9.37 -0.44 4.53
CA VAL A 57 8.11 -1.11 4.87
C VAL A 57 8.41 -2.53 5.39
N PRO A 58 7.89 -2.93 6.57
CA PRO A 58 8.10 -4.26 7.09
C PRO A 58 7.45 -5.30 6.17
N VAL A 59 8.19 -6.36 5.88
CA VAL A 59 7.71 -7.48 5.06
C VAL A 59 7.73 -8.75 5.90
N ASP A 60 6.62 -9.48 5.87
CA ASP A 60 6.53 -10.82 6.46
C ASP A 60 6.46 -11.86 5.34
N ALA A 61 6.98 -13.04 5.61
CA ALA A 61 6.89 -14.18 4.71
C ALA A 61 5.48 -14.81 4.73
N ILE A 62 4.74 -14.62 5.82
CA ILE A 62 3.41 -15.20 6.01
C ILE A 62 2.36 -14.08 5.93
N PRO A 63 1.35 -14.18 5.04
CA PRO A 63 0.25 -13.22 5.05
C PRO A 63 -0.57 -13.36 6.33
N ASP A 64 -1.15 -12.26 6.80
CA ASP A 64 -2.05 -12.30 7.95
C ASP A 64 -3.32 -13.08 7.61
N ILE A 65 -3.36 -14.33 8.09
CA ILE A 65 -4.47 -15.28 7.94
C ILE A 65 -5.03 -15.69 9.31
N GLY A 66 -4.54 -15.07 10.39
CA GLY A 66 -4.98 -15.37 11.74
C GLY A 66 -6.42 -14.93 11.91
N GLU A 67 -7.27 -15.83 12.42
CA GLU A 67 -8.56 -15.40 12.94
C GLU A 67 -8.35 -14.53 14.19
N ASN A 68 -9.21 -13.52 14.37
CA ASN A 68 -9.19 -12.64 15.54
C ASN A 68 -9.66 -13.43 16.78
N GLN A 69 -8.77 -14.23 17.36
CA GLN A 69 -9.03 -15.04 18.55
C GLN A 69 -8.74 -14.27 19.83
N GLN A 70 -9.62 -14.42 20.81
CA GLN A 70 -9.36 -14.02 22.18
C GLN A 70 -9.11 -15.26 23.02
N ILE A 71 -7.89 -15.42 23.51
CA ILE A 71 -7.53 -16.53 24.37
C ILE A 71 -7.75 -16.10 25.82
N VAL A 72 -8.68 -16.75 26.50
CA VAL A 72 -8.90 -16.57 27.95
C VAL A 72 -8.25 -17.75 28.66
N PHE A 73 -7.17 -17.48 29.39
CA PHE A 73 -6.49 -18.49 30.21
C PHE A 73 -6.86 -18.29 31.68
N THR A 74 -7.22 -19.37 32.36
CA THR A 74 -7.40 -19.39 33.81
C THR A 74 -6.60 -20.53 34.41
N GLU A 75 -5.75 -20.21 35.39
CA GLU A 75 -5.00 -21.22 36.13
C GLU A 75 -5.93 -21.89 37.14
N TRP A 76 -6.11 -23.21 37.00
CA TRP A 76 -6.87 -24.01 37.96
C TRP A 76 -5.96 -25.03 38.65
N MET A 77 -5.49 -24.68 39.85
CA MET A 77 -4.56 -25.52 40.61
C MET A 77 -5.29 -26.67 41.33
N GLY A 78 -4.91 -27.92 41.04
CA GLY A 78 -5.22 -29.08 41.89
C GLY A 78 -6.58 -29.76 41.68
N ARG A 79 -7.16 -29.72 40.49
CA ARG A 79 -8.31 -30.55 40.10
C ARG A 79 -8.02 -31.41 38.87
N SER A 80 -8.74 -32.52 38.71
CA SER A 80 -8.59 -33.35 37.52
C SER A 80 -9.20 -32.63 36.30
N PRO A 81 -8.70 -32.90 35.06
CA PRO A 81 -9.24 -32.27 33.84
C PRO A 81 -10.76 -32.45 33.68
N GLN A 82 -11.33 -33.58 34.12
CA GLN A 82 -12.78 -33.81 34.12
C GLN A 82 -13.54 -32.86 35.07
N ASP A 83 -13.01 -32.58 36.25
CA ASP A 83 -13.69 -31.71 37.23
C ASP A 83 -13.78 -30.25 36.78
N VAL A 84 -12.86 -29.83 35.90
CA VAL A 84 -12.83 -28.47 35.32
C VAL A 84 -13.86 -28.35 34.19
N GLU A 85 -14.04 -29.41 33.39
CA GLU A 85 -14.99 -29.42 32.26
C GLU A 85 -16.45 -29.49 32.73
N ASP A 86 -16.72 -30.25 33.80
CA ASP A 86 -18.05 -30.38 34.41
C ASP A 86 -18.54 -29.11 35.15
N GLN A 87 -17.65 -28.14 35.44
CA GLN A 87 -17.97 -26.97 36.27
C GLN A 87 -17.90 -25.61 35.56
N ILE A 88 -17.38 -25.53 34.32
CA ILE A 88 -17.06 -24.25 33.66
C ILE A 88 -17.68 -24.10 32.25
N THR A 89 -18.51 -25.06 31.77
CA THR A 89 -19.25 -24.91 30.50
C THR A 89 -20.39 -23.89 30.59
#